data_AF-A0A656GE81-F1
#
_entry.id   AF-A0A656GE81-F1
#
_cell.length_a   1.000
_cell.length_b   1.000
_cell.length_c   1.000
_cell.angle_alpha   90.00
_cell.angle_beta   90.00
_cell.angle_gamma   90.00
#
_symmetry.space_group_name_H-M   'P 1'
#
loop_
_entity.id
_entity.type
_entity.pdbx_description
1 polymer ?
#
loop_
_entity_poly.entity_id
_entity_poly.type
_entity_poly.pdbx_seq_one_letter_code
_entity_poly.pdbx_strand_id
1 'polypeptide(L)'
;MTAREQKRQPLSTGSEWTFELIRAYDREIGRIAERYALDTYPNQIEVITAEQMMDAYASVGMPLGYHHWSYGKHFLSTEKSYSRGQMGLAYEIVINSDPCIAYLMEENTICMQALVVAHACYGHNSF
;
A
#
# COMPACT_ATOMS: atom_id res chain seq x y z
N MET A 1 -37.48 22.70 -7.55
CA MET A 1 -37.40 21.21 -7.57
C MET A 1 -36.19 20.82 -6.76
N THR A 2 -36.39 20.37 -5.52
CA THR A 2 -35.30 19.97 -4.61
C THR A 2 -34.70 18.65 -5.10
N ALA A 3 -33.45 18.70 -5.55
CA ALA A 3 -32.68 17.49 -5.85
C ALA A 3 -32.61 16.64 -4.58
N ARG A 4 -33.25 15.47 -4.63
CA ARG A 4 -33.21 14.48 -3.57
C ARG A 4 -31.73 14.08 -3.42
N GLU A 5 -31.10 14.40 -2.30
CA GLU A 5 -29.76 13.89 -1.99
C GLU A 5 -29.82 12.37 -2.04
N GLN A 6 -29.34 11.78 -3.14
CA GLN A 6 -29.12 10.35 -3.20
C GLN A 6 -28.08 10.02 -2.13
N LYS A 7 -28.47 9.27 -1.10
CA LYS A 7 -27.55 8.75 -0.10
C LYS A 7 -26.45 8.00 -0.82
N ARG A 8 -25.22 8.52 -0.75
CA ARG A 8 -24.04 7.87 -1.32
C ARG A 8 -23.86 6.53 -0.60
N GLN A 9 -23.75 5.45 -1.38
CA GLN A 9 -23.43 4.14 -0.85
C GLN A 9 -21.91 4.03 -0.66
N PRO A 10 -21.43 3.32 0.38
CA PRO A 10 -20.01 3.05 0.54
C PRO A 10 -19.49 2.16 -0.59
N LEU A 11 -18.21 2.30 -0.95
CA LEU A 11 -17.56 1.45 -1.96
C LEU A 11 -17.44 -0.01 -1.49
N SER A 12 -17.23 -0.23 -0.20
CA SER A 12 -17.19 -1.56 0.42
C SER A 12 -17.70 -1.51 1.86
N THR A 13 -18.14 -2.68 2.35
CA THR A 13 -18.62 -2.86 3.73
C THR A 13 -17.94 -4.02 4.46
N GLY A 14 -17.08 -4.79 3.78
CA GLY A 14 -16.34 -5.93 4.33
C GLY A 14 -14.83 -5.66 4.42
N SER A 15 -14.07 -6.67 4.82
CA SER A 15 -12.60 -6.65 4.90
C SER A 15 -11.89 -7.04 3.60
N GLU A 16 -12.58 -7.78 2.73
CA GLU A 16 -11.98 -8.36 1.52
C GLU A 16 -11.74 -7.30 0.45
N TRP A 17 -10.64 -7.47 -0.28
CA TRP A 17 -10.28 -6.63 -1.42
C TRP A 17 -10.30 -7.42 -2.73
N THR A 18 -10.48 -6.69 -3.83
CA THR A 18 -10.21 -7.20 -5.18
C THR A 18 -9.46 -6.13 -5.96
N PHE A 19 -8.83 -6.49 -7.07
CA PHE A 19 -8.17 -5.50 -7.92
C PHE A 19 -9.15 -4.44 -8.44
N GLU A 20 -10.39 -4.81 -8.74
CA GLU A 20 -11.45 -3.89 -9.14
C GLU A 20 -11.77 -2.89 -8.04
N LEU A 21 -11.81 -3.37 -6.79
CA LEU A 21 -12.13 -2.54 -5.64
C LEU A 21 -10.97 -1.59 -5.32
N ILE A 22 -9.72 -2.06 -5.37
CA ILE A 22 -8.53 -1.21 -5.23
C ILE A 22 -8.54 -0.11 -6.31
N ARG A 23 -8.77 -0.47 -7.59
CA ARG A 23 -8.91 0.51 -8.68
C ARG A 23 -10.08 1.49 -8.48
N ALA A 24 -11.14 1.07 -7.81
CA ALA A 24 -12.25 1.96 -7.48
C ALA A 24 -11.88 2.97 -6.38
N TYR A 25 -11.14 2.52 -5.37
CA TYR A 25 -10.58 3.40 -4.34
C TYR A 25 -9.56 4.38 -4.93
N ASP A 26 -8.60 3.90 -5.72
CA ASP A 26 -7.61 4.72 -6.42
C ASP A 26 -8.28 5.87 -7.20
N ARG A 27 -9.28 5.56 -8.03
CA ARG A 27 -10.04 6.57 -8.77
C ARG A 27 -10.74 7.60 -7.86
N GLU A 28 -11.44 7.15 -6.81
CA GLU A 28 -12.16 8.08 -5.95
C GLU A 28 -11.23 8.92 -5.07
N ILE A 29 -10.10 8.35 -4.65
CA ILE A 29 -9.06 9.05 -3.91
C ILE A 29 -8.36 10.05 -4.83
N GLY A 30 -8.00 9.68 -6.06
CA GLY A 30 -7.47 10.60 -7.07
C GLY A 30 -8.40 11.78 -7.33
N ARG A 31 -9.71 11.54 -7.49
CA ARG A 31 -10.71 12.60 -7.60
C ARG A 31 -10.77 13.51 -6.35
N ILE A 32 -10.43 12.98 -5.17
CA ILE A 32 -10.30 13.80 -3.95
C ILE A 32 -9.00 14.60 -4.00
N ALA A 33 -7.87 13.98 -4.32
CA ALA A 33 -6.55 14.59 -4.42
C ALA A 33 -6.53 15.77 -5.40
N GLU A 34 -7.15 15.61 -6.59
CA GLU A 34 -7.33 16.68 -7.58
C GLU A 34 -8.07 17.88 -6.99
N ARG A 35 -9.12 17.66 -6.18
CA ARG A 35 -9.87 18.74 -5.53
C ARG A 35 -9.06 19.48 -4.47
N TYR A 36 -8.05 18.82 -3.90
CA TYR A 36 -7.09 19.43 -2.99
C TYR A 36 -5.86 19.99 -3.73
N ALA A 37 -5.82 19.90 -5.07
CA ALA A 37 -4.72 20.36 -5.92
C ALA A 37 -3.36 19.74 -5.53
N LEU A 38 -3.35 18.45 -5.15
CA LEU A 38 -2.11 17.71 -4.95
C LEU A 38 -1.41 17.51 -6.31
N ASP A 39 -0.12 17.82 -6.38
CA ASP A 39 0.73 17.56 -7.55
C ASP A 39 1.45 16.23 -7.37
N THR A 40 1.04 15.22 -8.14
CA THR A 40 1.48 13.83 -7.96
C THR A 40 1.93 13.21 -9.27
N TYR A 41 2.97 12.38 -9.25
CA TYR A 41 3.27 11.52 -10.39
C TYR A 41 2.15 10.49 -10.62
N PRO A 42 1.99 9.94 -11.84
CA PRO A 42 1.08 8.83 -12.08
C PRO A 42 1.39 7.66 -11.14
N ASN A 43 0.34 7.04 -10.58
CA ASN A 43 0.50 5.92 -9.66
C ASN A 43 0.57 4.58 -10.40
N GLN A 44 1.54 3.75 -10.02
CA GLN A 44 1.64 2.34 -10.37
C GLN A 44 1.46 1.52 -9.10
N ILE A 45 0.26 0.94 -8.93
CA ILE A 45 -0.10 0.14 -7.77
C ILE A 45 0.12 -1.34 -8.07
N GLU A 46 0.93 -2.00 -7.25
CA GLU A 46 1.21 -3.43 -7.34
C GLU A 46 0.88 -4.11 -6.02
N VAL A 47 0.14 -5.22 -6.06
CA VAL A 47 -0.11 -6.03 -4.86
C VAL A 47 0.89 -7.18 -4.82
N ILE A 48 1.54 -7.36 -3.68
CA ILE A 48 2.63 -8.33 -3.51
C ILE A 48 2.46 -9.17 -2.24
N THR A 49 3.04 -10.36 -2.26
CA THR A 49 3.04 -11.29 -1.14
C THR A 49 4.02 -10.84 -0.05
N ALA A 50 3.88 -11.37 1.17
CA ALA A 50 4.86 -11.15 2.24
C ALA A 50 6.29 -11.57 1.86
N GLU A 51 6.45 -12.62 1.05
CA GLU A 51 7.77 -13.06 0.54
C GLU A 51 8.37 -12.00 -0.40
N GLN A 52 7.58 -11.54 -1.38
CA GLN A 52 8.00 -10.48 -2.29
C GLN A 52 8.32 -9.16 -1.55
N MET A 53 7.60 -8.87 -0.47
CA MET A 53 7.89 -7.71 0.37
C MET A 53 9.24 -7.82 1.05
N MET A 54 9.55 -8.99 1.60
CA MET A 54 10.85 -9.26 2.20
C MET A 54 11.98 -9.18 1.17
N ASP A 55 11.76 -9.73 -0.03
CA ASP A 55 12.72 -9.64 -1.14
C ASP A 55 12.93 -8.18 -1.59
N ALA A 56 11.87 -7.40 -1.68
CA ALA A 56 11.95 -5.97 -1.99
C ALA A 56 12.74 -5.21 -0.93
N TYR A 57 12.51 -5.47 0.37
CA TYR A 57 13.31 -4.88 1.45
C TYR A 57 14.79 -5.24 1.37
N ALA A 58 15.09 -6.50 1.05
CA ALA A 58 16.47 -6.96 0.90
C ALA A 58 17.16 -6.33 -0.32
N SER A 59 16.42 -6.12 -1.42
CA SER A 59 16.94 -5.67 -2.71
C SER A 59 17.06 -4.14 -2.81
N VAL A 60 16.08 -3.40 -2.32
CA VAL A 60 16.05 -1.92 -2.34
C VAL A 60 16.89 -1.33 -1.20
N GLY A 61 17.29 -2.17 -0.25
CA GLY A 61 18.20 -1.82 0.82
C GLY A 61 17.44 -1.47 2.09
N MET A 62 17.55 -2.36 3.09
CA MET A 62 17.47 -1.94 4.49
C MET A 62 18.19 -0.59 4.64
N PRO A 63 17.64 0.36 5.44
CA PRO A 63 18.34 1.62 5.69
C PRO A 63 19.78 1.29 6.10
N LEU A 64 20.75 1.78 5.32
CA LEU A 64 22.21 1.54 5.27
C LEU A 64 22.90 1.09 6.60
N GLY A 65 22.46 -0.01 7.22
CA GLY A 65 22.72 -0.27 8.63
C GLY A 65 22.91 -1.73 9.03
N TYR A 66 22.69 -2.71 8.14
CA TYR A 66 22.86 -4.14 8.49
C TYR A 66 23.54 -4.93 7.37
N HIS A 67 24.87 -4.88 7.36
CA HIS A 67 25.73 -5.33 6.26
C HIS A 67 26.11 -6.83 6.21
N HIS A 68 25.48 -7.75 6.93
CA HIS A 68 26.03 -9.13 6.98
C HIS A 68 25.02 -10.28 6.88
N TRP A 69 25.39 -11.29 6.08
CA TRP A 69 24.81 -12.63 5.90
C TRP A 69 24.49 -13.38 7.22
N SER A 70 25.03 -12.96 8.36
CA SER A 70 24.58 -13.41 9.69
C SER A 70 23.11 -13.06 9.98
N TYR A 71 22.54 -12.03 9.33
CA TYR A 71 21.14 -11.65 9.45
C TYR A 71 20.17 -12.58 8.71
N GLY A 72 20.62 -13.38 7.74
CA GLY A 72 19.78 -14.42 7.11
C GLY A 72 19.26 -15.45 8.11
N LYS A 73 20.00 -15.68 9.22
CA LYS A 73 19.54 -16.54 10.32
C LYS A 73 18.51 -15.85 11.24
N HIS A 74 18.61 -14.53 11.41
CA HIS A 74 17.57 -13.74 12.07
C HIS A 74 16.32 -13.58 11.19
N PHE A 75 16.51 -13.52 9.87
CA PHE A 75 15.45 -13.52 8.86
C PHE A 75 14.62 -14.80 8.95
N LEU A 76 15.25 -15.99 8.98
CA LEU A 76 14.56 -17.27 9.24
C LEU A 76 13.82 -17.32 10.60
N SER A 77 14.34 -16.64 11.63
CA SER A 77 13.65 -16.50 12.92
C SER A 77 12.45 -15.55 12.84
N THR A 78 12.51 -14.55 11.97
CA THR A 78 11.43 -13.58 11.74
C THR A 78 10.35 -14.25 10.87
N GLU A 79 10.73 -15.00 9.83
CA GLU A 79 9.88 -15.86 9.02
C GLU A 79 9.08 -16.86 9.89
N LYS A 80 9.75 -17.55 10.84
CA LYS A 80 9.09 -18.44 11.81
C LYS A 80 8.14 -17.72 12.78
N SER A 81 8.36 -16.42 13.02
CA SER A 81 7.49 -15.59 13.85
C SER A 81 6.30 -15.06 13.05
N TYR A 82 6.48 -14.82 11.74
CA TYR A 82 5.42 -14.45 10.78
C TYR A 82 4.47 -15.62 10.49
N SER A 83 5.00 -16.82 10.24
CA SER A 83 4.21 -18.05 10.14
C SER A 83 3.34 -18.30 11.38
N ARG A 84 3.68 -17.69 12.52
CA ARG A 84 2.96 -17.75 13.80
C ARG A 84 2.10 -16.51 14.09
N GLY A 85 1.93 -15.59 13.14
CA GLY A 85 1.00 -14.46 13.24
C GLY A 85 1.53 -13.20 13.93
N GLN A 86 2.84 -13.01 14.08
CA GLN A 86 3.38 -11.73 14.55
C GLN A 86 3.42 -10.69 13.42
N MET A 87 2.61 -9.63 13.55
CA MET A 87 2.61 -8.48 12.65
C MET A 87 3.85 -7.61 12.87
N GLY A 88 4.68 -7.47 11.85
CA GLY A 88 5.90 -6.65 11.83
C GLY A 88 6.40 -6.26 10.44
N LEU A 89 5.67 -6.62 9.38
CA LEU A 89 5.93 -6.18 8.01
C LEU A 89 5.26 -4.82 7.79
N ALA A 90 5.83 -4.00 6.93
CA ALA A 90 5.20 -2.76 6.49
C ALA A 90 3.93 -3.08 5.68
N TYR A 91 2.94 -2.19 5.73
CA TYR A 91 1.72 -2.34 4.93
C TYR A 91 1.97 -2.01 3.44
N GLU A 92 3.09 -1.32 3.16
CA GLU A 92 3.50 -0.88 1.84
C GLU A 92 5.03 -0.66 1.70
N ILE A 93 5.50 -0.66 0.45
CA ILE A 93 6.73 0.04 0.03
C ILE A 93 6.37 1.07 -1.03
N VAL A 94 6.96 2.26 -0.93
CA VAL A 94 6.76 3.35 -1.88
C VAL A 94 8.09 3.75 -2.50
N ILE A 95 8.13 3.79 -3.83
CA ILE A 95 9.23 4.35 -4.60
C ILE A 95 8.72 5.63 -5.26
N ASN A 96 9.19 6.78 -4.77
CA ASN A 96 8.86 8.10 -5.30
C ASN A 96 9.62 8.36 -6.62
N SER A 97 9.26 7.62 -7.67
CA SER A 97 9.68 7.79 -9.05
C SER A 97 8.54 8.35 -9.92
N ASP A 98 8.79 8.52 -11.23
CA ASP A 98 7.75 8.83 -12.22
C ASP A 98 7.67 7.65 -13.22
N PRO A 99 6.66 6.75 -13.11
CA PRO A 99 5.53 6.78 -12.17
C PRO A 99 5.92 6.44 -10.73
N CYS A 100 5.11 6.86 -9.75
CA CYS A 100 5.25 6.49 -8.35
C CYS A 100 4.82 5.04 -8.17
N ILE A 101 5.72 4.19 -7.70
CA ILE A 101 5.44 2.75 -7.55
C ILE A 101 5.06 2.49 -6.09
N ALA A 102 3.83 2.00 -5.87
CA ALA A 102 3.32 1.66 -4.55
C ALA A 102 3.04 0.15 -4.50
N TYR A 103 3.85 -0.55 -3.71
CA TYR A 103 3.66 -1.96 -3.41
C TYR A 103 2.76 -2.11 -2.19
N LEU A 104 1.62 -2.77 -2.36
CA LEU A 104 0.62 -3.03 -1.32
C LEU A 104 0.71 -4.50 -0.87
N MET A 105 0.71 -4.74 0.43
CA MET A 105 0.66 -6.11 0.96
C MET A 105 -0.68 -6.80 0.65
N GLU A 106 -0.65 -8.06 0.20
CA GLU A 106 -1.86 -8.82 -0.11
C GLU A 106 -2.71 -9.14 1.13
N GLU A 107 -2.08 -9.24 2.30
CA GLU A 107 -2.74 -9.52 3.58
C GLU A 107 -3.48 -8.31 4.16
N ASN A 108 -3.31 -7.13 3.56
CA ASN A 108 -4.04 -5.94 3.95
C ASN A 108 -5.55 -6.12 3.73
N THR A 109 -6.35 -5.74 4.73
CA THR A 109 -7.79 -5.55 4.52
C THR A 109 -8.04 -4.43 3.51
N ILE A 110 -9.21 -4.39 2.88
CA ILE A 110 -9.56 -3.29 1.97
C ILE A 110 -9.48 -1.91 2.63
N CYS A 111 -9.79 -1.82 3.93
CA CYS A 111 -9.62 -0.59 4.69
C CYS A 111 -8.14 -0.15 4.71
N MET A 112 -7.23 -1.10 4.94
CA MET A 112 -5.80 -0.85 4.90
C MET A 112 -5.31 -0.53 3.49
N GLN A 113 -5.78 -1.26 2.46
CA GLN A 113 -5.45 -0.94 1.06
C GLN A 113 -5.87 0.50 0.70
N ALA A 114 -7.09 0.91 1.10
CA ALA A 114 -7.58 2.25 0.86
C ALA A 114 -6.75 3.32 1.61
N LEU A 115 -6.34 3.02 2.85
CA LEU A 115 -5.45 3.88 3.62
C LEU A 115 -4.10 4.05 2.93
N VAL A 116 -3.46 2.95 2.52
CA VAL A 116 -2.19 2.95 1.81
C VAL A 116 -2.30 3.71 0.49
N VAL A 117 -3.36 3.51 -0.30
CA VAL A 117 -3.56 4.28 -1.53
C VAL A 117 -3.64 5.77 -1.22
N ALA A 118 -4.45 6.19 -0.24
CA ALA A 118 -4.53 7.61 0.13
C ALA A 118 -3.19 8.16 0.65
N HIS A 119 -2.50 7.39 1.48
CA HIS A 119 -1.27 7.79 2.16
C HIS A 119 -0.05 7.79 1.24
N ALA A 120 0.24 6.66 0.62
CA ALA A 120 1.41 6.46 -0.23
C ALA A 120 1.24 7.08 -1.62
N CYS A 121 0.16 6.71 -2.32
CA CYS A 121 -0.02 7.07 -3.73
C CYS A 121 -0.36 8.55 -3.94
N TYR A 122 -0.92 9.21 -2.91
CA TYR A 122 -1.31 10.62 -3.00
C TYR A 122 -0.72 11.51 -1.91
N GLY A 123 -0.46 10.98 -0.70
CA GLY A 123 0.15 11.75 0.38
C GLY A 123 1.67 11.89 0.24
N HIS A 124 2.39 10.78 0.10
CA HIS A 124 3.85 10.77 -0.08
C HIS A 124 4.31 11.18 -1.48
N ASN A 125 3.47 10.92 -2.49
CA ASN A 125 3.71 11.26 -3.88
C ASN A 125 3.33 12.73 -4.21
N SER A 126 2.91 13.54 -3.23
CA SER A 126 2.62 14.96 -3.45
C SER A 126 3.85 15.83 -3.18
N PHE A 127 4.16 16.78 -4.08
CA PHE A 127 5.30 17.70 -3.99
C PHE A 127 4.90 19.18 -3.91
#